data_AF-A0A7W2J108-F1
#
_entry.id   AF-A0A7W2J108-F1
#
_cell.length_a   1.000
_cell.length_b   1.000
_cell.length_c   1.000
_cell.angle_alpha   90.00
_cell.angle_beta   90.00
_cell.angle_gamma   90.00
#
_symmetry.space_group_name_H-M   'P 1'
#
loop_
_entity.id
_entity.type
_entity.pdbx_description
1 polymer ?
#
loop_
_entity_poly.entity_id
_entity_poly.type
_entity_poly.pdbx_seq_one_letter_code
_entity_poly.pdbx_strand_id
1 'polypeptide(L)'
;MHEKNQFKPFISADKVLPEMTLTSVSIGIILAIVFGAANAYLGLKVGMTISASIPAAVMSMGIIRVILKRDSILENNLVQTIGSAGESIAAGAIFTLPAIFIWMEEWGQPAPSLIEISIICLCGGILGVLFMIPLRKALIVKEHGVLPYPEGTACSEVLLAGEEGGSKASGVFAGLGIAAAYKFLSEGFKIFPSEVHYEIQSYKGSAAGIDVLPALLGVGYICGIKISSYMFAGGILGWFAILPLISLFAGNTVMYPGTDPISSMGSFALWSNYLKYIGAGAVAAGGIMSLIKSLPLIVSTFSSSIKDLKSKDKVVSQERTDKDLPVNVIIIGIVALIVIIWLIPTIPVSLGGAILITIFGFFFATVSSRIVGLVGSSNNPVSGMTIATLLITTMILKLTGVTGREGMLSAIAIGSVICIIAAIAGDTSQDLKTGYIVGATPYKQQIGEIIGVVASSITIGGALYLLNAAWGFGSDKLAAPQATLMKMVVEGVMNGNLPWNLVFTGVAIAIFIAILGIPVLPFAIGLYLPIHLSTGIMVGGLVRMYFEKKKNISETKRKDAIDRGVLYTSGLIAGEGLIGILLAVFAILKVGNRSLAEIIDMSGIINLGSIGALIFFALLIVSLFKFTIWNKGASK
;
A
#
# COMPACT_ATOMS: atom_id res chain seq x y z
N MET A 1 18.80 23.78 -33.49
CA MET A 1 17.72 24.18 -32.57
C MET A 1 16.56 23.23 -32.81
N HIS A 2 16.42 22.18 -31.99
CA HIS A 2 15.21 21.36 -31.99
C HIS A 2 14.27 21.95 -30.93
N GLU A 3 13.20 22.63 -31.37
CA GLU A 3 12.03 22.84 -30.53
C GLU A 3 11.49 21.46 -30.13
N LYS A 4 11.83 21.00 -28.92
CA LYS A 4 11.14 19.86 -28.33
C LYS A 4 9.68 20.28 -28.16
N ASN A 5 8.76 19.59 -28.84
CA ASN A 5 7.32 19.66 -28.62
C ASN A 5 7.01 19.79 -27.11
N GLN A 6 6.74 21.00 -26.64
CA GLN A 6 6.30 21.21 -25.27
C GLN A 6 4.91 20.59 -25.15
N PHE A 7 4.76 19.66 -24.20
CA PHE A 7 3.48 19.02 -23.92
C PHE A 7 2.42 20.09 -23.61
N LYS A 8 1.25 19.99 -24.25
CA LYS A 8 0.12 20.88 -24.03
C LYS A 8 -0.86 20.22 -23.06
N PRO A 9 -1.10 20.80 -21.86
CA PRO A 9 -2.07 20.26 -20.93
C PRO A 9 -3.50 20.45 -21.43
N PHE A 10 -4.43 19.66 -20.89
CA PHE A 10 -5.86 19.74 -21.25
C PHE A 10 -6.46 21.14 -20.97
N ILE A 11 -6.22 21.70 -19.78
CA ILE A 11 -6.53 23.10 -19.47
C ILE A 11 -5.29 23.96 -19.74
N SER A 12 -5.37 24.87 -20.73
CA SER A 12 -4.29 25.82 -21.06
C SER A 12 -3.90 26.67 -19.85
N ALA A 13 -2.64 27.11 -19.80
CA ALA A 13 -2.11 27.94 -18.73
C ALA A 13 -2.83 29.31 -18.63
N ASP A 14 -3.34 29.84 -19.75
CA ASP A 14 -4.09 31.12 -19.80
C ASP A 14 -5.49 31.03 -19.17
N LYS A 15 -6.04 29.83 -19.03
CA LYS A 15 -7.39 29.62 -18.50
C LYS A 15 -7.33 29.42 -16.99
N VAL A 16 -7.92 30.36 -16.24
CA VAL A 16 -8.04 30.27 -14.78
C VAL A 16 -9.38 29.65 -14.42
N LEU A 17 -9.35 28.46 -13.83
CA LEU A 17 -10.51 27.75 -13.31
C LEU A 17 -10.41 27.59 -11.79
N PRO A 18 -11.52 27.38 -11.07
CA PRO A 18 -11.48 26.97 -9.67
C PRO A 18 -10.71 25.66 -9.52
N GLU A 19 -9.85 25.57 -8.50
CA GLU A 19 -9.07 24.35 -8.20
C GLU A 19 -9.16 24.06 -6.70
N MET A 20 -8.67 24.99 -5.88
CA MET A 20 -8.72 24.94 -4.43
C MET A 20 -9.88 25.78 -3.92
N THR A 21 -11.02 25.11 -3.75
CA THR A 21 -12.24 25.68 -3.18
C THR A 21 -12.53 25.00 -1.85
N LEU A 22 -13.40 25.58 -1.03
CA LEU A 22 -13.85 24.91 0.19
C LEU A 22 -14.44 23.52 -0.13
N THR A 23 -15.18 23.41 -1.24
CA THR A 23 -15.76 22.15 -1.71
C THR A 23 -14.70 21.10 -2.01
N SER A 24 -13.68 21.42 -2.82
CA SER A 24 -12.64 20.46 -3.18
C SER A 24 -11.76 20.08 -1.98
N VAL A 25 -11.48 21.02 -1.09
CA VAL A 25 -10.74 20.73 0.15
C VAL A 25 -11.53 19.84 1.09
N SER A 26 -12.82 20.15 1.35
CA SER A 26 -13.65 19.36 2.27
C SER A 26 -13.91 17.94 1.75
N ILE A 27 -14.24 17.78 0.47
CA ILE A 27 -14.43 16.44 -0.11
C ILE A 27 -13.11 15.69 -0.08
N GLY A 28 -12.00 16.32 -0.47
CA GLY A 28 -10.66 15.74 -0.41
C GLY A 28 -10.32 15.19 0.99
N ILE A 29 -10.52 15.99 2.04
CA ILE A 29 -10.29 15.58 3.43
C ILE A 29 -11.15 14.37 3.80
N ILE A 30 -12.44 14.38 3.46
CA ILE A 30 -13.33 13.26 3.73
C ILE A 30 -12.82 11.99 3.04
N LEU A 31 -12.41 12.09 1.77
CA LEU A 31 -11.88 10.94 1.04
C LEU A 31 -10.54 10.46 1.60
N ALA A 32 -9.67 11.37 2.04
CA ALA A 32 -8.39 11.02 2.68
C ALA A 32 -8.62 10.22 3.97
N ILE A 33 -9.59 10.64 4.79
CA ILE A 33 -9.97 9.93 6.03
C ILE A 33 -10.51 8.53 5.69
N VAL A 34 -11.48 8.48 4.79
CA VAL A 34 -12.20 7.27 4.36
C VAL A 34 -11.24 6.24 3.74
N PHE A 35 -10.43 6.66 2.77
CA PHE A 35 -9.49 5.78 2.09
C PHE A 35 -8.23 5.48 2.90
N GLY A 36 -7.77 6.41 3.73
CA GLY A 36 -6.66 6.13 4.64
C GLY A 36 -7.01 5.03 5.63
N ALA A 37 -8.18 5.10 6.27
CA ALA A 37 -8.64 4.05 7.17
C ALA A 37 -8.87 2.71 6.43
N ALA A 38 -9.54 2.74 5.27
CA ALA A 38 -9.78 1.54 4.47
C ALA A 38 -8.47 0.85 4.04
N ASN A 39 -7.48 1.63 3.59
CA ASN A 39 -6.16 1.10 3.20
C ASN A 39 -5.34 0.62 4.40
N ALA A 40 -5.47 1.26 5.57
CA ALA A 40 -4.84 0.76 6.79
C ALA A 40 -5.34 -0.65 7.12
N TYR A 41 -6.67 -0.85 7.12
CA TYR A 41 -7.28 -2.17 7.32
C TYR A 41 -6.79 -3.19 6.28
N LEU A 42 -6.88 -2.85 4.98
CA LEU A 42 -6.51 -3.78 3.91
C LEU A 42 -5.02 -4.13 3.95
N GLY A 43 -4.14 -3.16 4.15
CA GLY A 43 -2.71 -3.43 4.18
C GLY A 43 -2.27 -4.20 5.42
N LEU A 44 -2.96 -4.05 6.57
CA LEU A 44 -2.73 -4.89 7.75
C LEU A 44 -3.26 -6.33 7.57
N LYS A 45 -4.33 -6.51 6.81
CA LYS A 45 -4.93 -7.82 6.51
C LYS A 45 -4.14 -8.59 5.43
N VAL A 46 -3.83 -7.92 4.31
CA VAL A 46 -3.28 -8.55 3.09
C VAL A 46 -1.77 -8.34 2.97
N GLY A 47 -1.22 -7.30 3.58
CA GLY A 47 0.22 -6.97 3.50
C GLY A 47 0.62 -6.11 2.30
N MET A 48 -0.34 -5.50 1.61
CA MET A 48 -0.12 -4.57 0.50
C MET A 48 -1.23 -3.50 0.45
N THR A 49 -0.91 -2.33 -0.09
CA THR A 49 -1.86 -1.23 -0.34
C THR A 49 -2.10 -1.07 -1.85
N ILE A 50 -3.16 -0.35 -2.20
CA ILE A 50 -3.57 -0.16 -3.58
C ILE A 50 -3.94 1.30 -3.77
N SER A 51 -3.51 1.88 -4.89
CA SER A 51 -3.70 3.29 -5.18
C SER A 51 -5.15 3.74 -4.97
N ALA A 52 -5.33 4.72 -4.07
CA ALA A 52 -6.64 5.36 -3.83
C ALA A 52 -6.96 6.46 -4.85
N SER A 53 -6.00 6.89 -5.66
CA SER A 53 -6.12 8.02 -6.59
C SER A 53 -7.26 7.83 -7.61
N ILE A 54 -7.35 6.65 -8.21
CA ILE A 54 -8.40 6.35 -9.21
C ILE A 54 -9.80 6.35 -8.58
N PRO A 55 -10.06 5.58 -7.50
CA PRO A 55 -11.32 5.69 -6.75
C PRO A 55 -11.67 7.13 -6.33
N ALA A 56 -10.69 7.88 -5.82
CA ALA A 56 -10.89 9.24 -5.35
C ALA A 56 -11.31 10.17 -6.50
N ALA A 57 -10.67 10.08 -7.66
CA ALA A 57 -11.08 10.82 -8.85
C ALA A 57 -12.53 10.48 -9.25
N VAL A 58 -12.89 9.20 -9.28
CA VAL A 58 -14.24 8.77 -9.68
C VAL A 58 -15.32 9.23 -8.69
N MET A 59 -15.07 9.10 -7.39
CA MET A 59 -16.02 9.55 -6.39
C MET A 59 -16.13 11.07 -6.35
N SER A 60 -15.02 11.79 -6.52
CA SER A 60 -15.02 13.24 -6.64
C SER A 60 -15.92 13.69 -7.79
N MET A 61 -15.77 13.10 -8.97
CA MET A 61 -16.64 13.40 -10.12
C MET A 61 -18.10 13.05 -9.83
N GLY A 62 -18.37 11.91 -9.19
CA GLY A 62 -19.73 11.55 -8.76
C GLY A 62 -20.35 12.63 -7.86
N ILE A 63 -19.60 13.15 -6.90
CA ILE A 63 -20.09 14.16 -5.95
C ILE A 63 -20.20 15.54 -6.63
N ILE A 64 -19.12 16.05 -7.22
CA ILE A 64 -19.07 17.41 -7.76
C ILE A 64 -19.96 17.54 -9.01
N ARG A 65 -19.94 16.56 -9.92
CA ARG A 65 -20.68 16.64 -11.18
C ARG A 65 -22.12 16.18 -11.06
N VAL A 66 -22.39 15.06 -10.38
CA VAL A 66 -23.77 14.51 -10.33
C VAL A 66 -24.58 15.13 -9.21
N ILE A 67 -24.00 15.25 -8.00
CA ILE A 67 -24.73 15.76 -6.83
C ILE A 67 -24.71 17.30 -6.83
N LEU A 68 -23.54 17.92 -6.98
CA LEU A 68 -23.39 19.38 -6.94
C LEU A 68 -23.62 20.05 -8.30
N LYS A 69 -23.77 19.28 -9.39
CA LYS A 69 -24.05 19.77 -10.75
C LYS A 69 -23.04 20.83 -11.23
N ARG A 70 -21.77 20.64 -10.90
CA ARG A 70 -20.65 21.51 -11.31
C ARG A 70 -19.66 20.74 -12.18
N ASP A 71 -19.24 21.33 -13.28
CA ASP A 71 -18.16 20.81 -14.11
C ASP A 71 -16.85 21.49 -13.75
N SER A 72 -15.92 20.73 -13.17
CA SER A 72 -14.64 21.27 -12.68
C SER A 72 -13.59 20.17 -12.56
N ILE A 73 -12.95 19.82 -13.68
CA ILE A 73 -11.84 18.86 -13.70
C ILE A 73 -10.72 19.18 -12.70
N LEU A 74 -10.38 20.47 -12.49
CA LEU A 74 -9.29 20.86 -11.58
C LEU A 74 -9.67 20.77 -10.10
N GLU A 75 -10.95 21.01 -9.73
CA GLU A 75 -11.42 20.69 -8.38
C GLU A 75 -11.42 19.17 -8.15
N ASN A 76 -11.82 18.38 -9.15
CA ASN A 76 -11.78 16.92 -9.06
C ASN A 76 -10.34 16.40 -8.90
N ASN A 77 -9.39 16.97 -9.65
CA ASN A 77 -7.97 16.67 -9.51
C ASN A 77 -7.46 17.01 -8.11
N LEU A 78 -7.82 18.16 -7.54
CA LEU A 78 -7.39 18.50 -6.18
C LEU A 78 -7.99 17.56 -5.12
N VAL A 79 -9.28 17.21 -5.23
CA VAL A 79 -9.91 16.22 -4.32
C VAL A 79 -9.15 14.90 -4.40
N GLN A 80 -8.80 14.46 -5.60
CA GLN A 80 -8.05 13.24 -5.80
C GLN A 80 -6.68 13.31 -5.13
N THR A 81 -5.92 14.40 -5.34
CA THR A 81 -4.62 14.66 -4.72
C THR A 81 -4.72 14.64 -3.18
N ILE A 82 -5.73 15.28 -2.59
CA ILE A 82 -5.91 15.25 -1.13
C ILE A 82 -6.27 13.83 -0.65
N GLY A 83 -7.12 13.13 -1.41
CA GLY A 83 -7.62 11.80 -1.07
C GLY A 83 -6.57 10.69 -1.13
N SER A 84 -5.64 10.74 -2.10
CA SER A 84 -4.55 9.77 -2.28
C SER A 84 -3.53 9.80 -1.15
N ALA A 85 -3.25 10.99 -0.59
CA ALA A 85 -2.44 11.14 0.62
C ALA A 85 -2.85 10.21 1.77
N GLY A 86 -4.15 9.89 1.90
CA GLY A 86 -4.68 8.95 2.88
C GLY A 86 -4.08 7.55 2.76
N GLU A 87 -4.06 7.01 1.55
CA GLU A 87 -3.48 5.70 1.26
C GLU A 87 -1.97 5.71 1.48
N SER A 88 -1.28 6.75 1.05
CA SER A 88 0.17 6.85 1.15
C SER A 88 0.69 6.98 2.58
N ILE A 89 0.00 7.73 3.44
CA ILE A 89 0.29 7.73 4.88
C ILE A 89 0.00 6.35 5.47
N ALA A 90 -1.14 5.73 5.11
CA ALA A 90 -1.49 4.39 5.58
C ALA A 90 -0.39 3.37 5.22
N ALA A 91 0.04 3.33 3.96
CA ALA A 91 1.06 2.41 3.46
C ALA A 91 2.36 2.51 4.26
N GLY A 92 2.87 3.72 4.50
CA GLY A 92 4.09 3.91 5.27
C GLY A 92 3.94 3.55 6.75
N ALA A 93 2.80 3.90 7.36
CA ALA A 93 2.54 3.68 8.77
C ALA A 93 2.29 2.20 9.12
N ILE A 94 1.42 1.51 8.38
CA ILE A 94 1.00 0.14 8.70
C ILE A 94 2.12 -0.90 8.50
N PHE A 95 3.15 -0.56 7.72
CA PHE A 95 4.28 -1.47 7.53
C PHE A 95 5.24 -1.49 8.71
N THR A 96 5.19 -0.50 9.59
CA THR A 96 6.24 -0.27 10.60
C THR A 96 5.66 -0.07 12.00
N LEU A 97 4.71 0.85 12.17
CA LEU A 97 4.17 1.23 13.48
C LEU A 97 3.47 0.10 14.26
N PRO A 98 2.75 -0.86 13.64
CA PRO A 98 2.17 -1.96 14.39
C PRO A 98 3.21 -2.82 15.13
N ALA A 99 4.49 -2.80 14.71
CA ALA A 99 5.56 -3.47 15.45
C ALA A 99 5.71 -2.92 16.88
N ILE A 100 5.50 -1.61 17.06
CA ILE A 100 5.52 -0.96 18.38
C ILE A 100 4.37 -1.48 19.24
N PHE A 101 3.16 -1.58 18.67
CA PHE A 101 2.00 -2.11 19.38
C PHE A 101 2.23 -3.55 19.84
N ILE A 102 2.74 -4.41 18.96
CA ILE A 102 3.07 -5.81 19.27
C ILE A 102 4.08 -5.87 20.44
N TRP A 103 5.14 -5.05 20.40
CA TRP A 103 6.10 -5.00 21.50
C TRP A 103 5.52 -4.47 22.80
N MET A 104 4.68 -3.43 22.76
CA MET A 104 4.07 -2.89 23.98
C MET A 104 3.18 -3.94 24.65
N GLU A 105 2.42 -4.71 23.88
CA GLU A 105 1.64 -5.84 24.39
C GLU A 105 2.54 -6.93 25.01
N GLU A 106 3.59 -7.34 24.31
CA GLU A 106 4.57 -8.33 24.80
C GLU A 106 5.32 -7.87 26.06
N TRP A 107 5.55 -6.56 26.20
CA TRP A 107 6.22 -5.96 27.35
C TRP A 107 5.26 -5.59 28.49
N GLY A 108 3.96 -5.81 28.34
CA GLY A 108 2.94 -5.43 29.33
C GLY A 108 2.85 -3.93 29.55
N GLN A 109 3.08 -3.13 28.51
CA GLN A 109 3.06 -1.67 28.49
C GLN A 109 1.85 -1.14 27.71
N PRO A 110 1.38 0.09 27.98
CA PRO A 110 0.31 0.70 27.19
C PRO A 110 0.73 0.91 25.74
N ALA A 111 -0.24 0.81 24.82
CA ALA A 111 -0.05 1.10 23.41
C ALA A 111 0.48 2.54 23.17
N PRO A 112 1.29 2.77 22.12
CA PRO A 112 1.87 4.07 21.81
C PRO A 112 0.78 5.10 21.53
N SER A 113 0.93 6.33 22.05
CA SER A 113 -0.13 7.34 22.04
C SER A 113 -0.60 7.71 20.62
N LEU A 114 -1.87 8.07 20.46
CA LEU A 114 -2.39 8.53 19.16
C LEU A 114 -1.61 9.75 18.64
N ILE A 115 -1.20 10.63 19.54
CA ILE A 115 -0.41 11.82 19.23
C ILE A 115 0.96 11.42 18.69
N GLU A 116 1.65 10.48 19.33
CA GLU A 116 2.95 9.96 18.88
C GLU A 116 2.87 9.40 17.45
N ILE A 117 1.91 8.52 17.19
CA ILE A 117 1.68 7.96 15.85
C ILE A 117 1.38 9.06 14.84
N SER A 118 0.49 9.99 15.20
CA SER A 118 0.06 11.07 14.31
C SER A 118 1.22 12.01 13.98
N ILE A 119 2.09 12.33 14.94
CA ILE A 119 3.26 13.19 14.71
C ILE A 119 4.28 12.47 13.83
N ILE A 120 4.56 11.18 14.06
CA ILE A 120 5.47 10.40 13.19
C ILE A 120 4.96 10.41 11.75
N CYS A 121 3.65 10.16 11.56
CA CYS A 121 3.01 10.21 10.25
C CYS A 121 3.09 11.60 9.61
N LEU A 122 2.83 12.65 10.41
CA LEU A 122 2.84 14.02 9.95
C LEU A 122 4.23 14.46 9.49
N CYS A 123 5.25 14.17 10.30
CA CYS A 123 6.64 14.50 9.98
C CYS A 123 7.11 13.77 8.71
N GLY A 124 6.89 12.46 8.62
CA GLY A 124 7.25 11.69 7.42
C GLY A 124 6.48 12.14 6.19
N GLY A 125 5.18 12.41 6.34
CA GLY A 125 4.33 12.83 5.23
C GLY A 125 4.72 14.18 4.68
N ILE A 126 4.89 15.19 5.54
CA ILE A 126 5.27 16.54 5.07
C ILE A 126 6.68 16.49 4.46
N LEU A 127 7.64 15.78 5.07
CA LEU A 127 8.97 15.60 4.49
C LEU A 127 8.90 14.93 3.10
N GLY A 128 8.04 13.91 2.93
CA GLY A 128 7.81 13.26 1.64
C GLY A 128 7.35 14.24 0.55
N VAL A 129 6.34 15.05 0.85
CA VAL A 129 5.86 16.09 -0.07
C VAL A 129 6.98 17.08 -0.40
N LEU A 130 7.65 17.61 0.64
CA LEU A 130 8.71 18.62 0.47
C LEU A 130 9.91 18.11 -0.35
N PHE A 131 10.30 16.85 -0.18
CA PHE A 131 11.37 16.23 -0.97
C PHE A 131 10.96 15.97 -2.42
N MET A 132 9.68 15.72 -2.70
CA MET A 132 9.19 15.50 -4.06
C MET A 132 9.13 16.79 -4.91
N ILE A 133 8.85 17.95 -4.30
CA ILE A 133 8.70 19.23 -5.02
C ILE A 133 9.89 19.55 -5.95
N PRO A 134 11.16 19.56 -5.48
CA PRO A 134 12.30 19.86 -6.36
C PRO A 134 12.49 18.83 -7.48
N LEU A 135 12.02 17.60 -7.29
CA LEU A 135 12.14 16.50 -8.26
C LEU A 135 11.09 16.59 -9.37
N ARG A 136 9.99 17.34 -9.18
CA ARG A 136 8.89 17.48 -10.17
C ARG A 136 9.40 17.83 -11.57
N LYS A 137 10.23 18.86 -11.69
CA LYS A 137 10.73 19.29 -13.00
C LYS A 137 11.64 18.25 -13.65
N ALA A 138 12.47 17.57 -12.86
CA ALA A 138 13.39 16.55 -13.35
C ALA A 138 12.65 15.29 -13.82
N LEU A 139 11.67 14.81 -13.06
CA LEU A 139 11.02 13.51 -13.30
C LEU A 139 9.71 13.62 -14.08
N ILE A 140 8.94 14.69 -13.93
CA ILE A 140 7.62 14.80 -14.56
C ILE A 140 7.69 15.61 -15.85
N VAL A 141 8.40 16.74 -15.83
CA VAL A 141 8.46 17.67 -16.98
C VAL A 141 9.53 17.24 -17.99
N LYS A 142 10.79 17.07 -17.57
CA LYS A 142 11.90 16.71 -18.48
C LYS A 142 11.79 15.29 -19.03
N GLU A 143 11.31 14.36 -18.22
CA GLU A 143 11.15 12.93 -18.57
C GLU A 143 9.71 12.61 -19.02
N HIS A 144 8.93 13.63 -19.40
CA HIS A 144 7.60 13.42 -19.98
C HIS A 144 7.71 12.61 -21.28
N GLY A 145 7.11 11.42 -21.30
CA GLY A 145 7.18 10.46 -22.42
C GLY A 145 8.19 9.34 -22.23
N VAL A 146 9.13 9.47 -21.27
CA VAL A 146 10.01 8.38 -20.83
C VAL A 146 9.41 7.67 -19.63
N LEU A 147 8.94 8.45 -18.64
CA LEU A 147 8.26 7.92 -17.46
C LEU A 147 6.73 7.91 -17.70
N PRO A 148 6.11 6.71 -17.79
CA PRO A 148 4.69 6.57 -18.07
C PRO A 148 3.78 7.04 -16.94
N TYR A 149 4.19 6.90 -15.67
CA TYR A 149 3.35 7.18 -14.49
C TYR A 149 1.96 6.54 -14.64
N PRO A 150 1.87 5.20 -14.61
CA PRO A 150 0.70 4.48 -15.12
C PRO A 150 -0.61 4.85 -14.39
N GLU A 151 -0.56 5.02 -13.07
CA GLU A 151 -1.74 5.36 -12.27
C GLU A 151 -2.09 6.85 -12.38
N GLY A 152 -1.12 7.76 -12.38
CA GLY A 152 -1.38 9.18 -12.60
C GLY A 152 -1.93 9.46 -14.00
N THR A 153 -1.43 8.74 -15.00
CA THR A 153 -1.98 8.77 -16.36
C THR A 153 -3.39 8.18 -16.40
N ALA A 154 -3.64 7.03 -15.78
CA ALA A 154 -4.99 6.44 -15.71
C ALA A 154 -5.98 7.36 -14.97
N CYS A 155 -5.55 8.01 -13.89
CA CYS A 155 -6.33 8.99 -13.17
C CYS A 155 -6.69 10.18 -14.07
N SER A 156 -5.73 10.68 -14.86
CA SER A 156 -6.00 11.75 -15.82
C SER A 156 -6.99 11.30 -16.90
N GLU A 157 -6.88 10.08 -17.45
CA GLU A 157 -7.83 9.54 -18.42
C GLU A 157 -9.25 9.45 -17.82
N VAL A 158 -9.37 9.12 -16.54
CA VAL A 158 -10.64 9.06 -15.82
C VAL A 158 -11.26 10.45 -15.64
N LEU A 159 -10.45 11.43 -15.22
CA LEU A 159 -10.89 12.82 -15.07
C LEU A 159 -11.34 13.42 -16.42
N LEU A 160 -10.59 13.15 -17.50
CA LEU A 160 -10.91 13.58 -18.86
C LEU A 160 -12.19 12.91 -19.40
N ALA A 161 -12.33 11.59 -19.22
CA ALA A 161 -13.53 10.87 -19.62
C ALA A 161 -14.78 11.33 -18.85
N GLY A 162 -14.60 11.80 -17.61
CA GLY A 162 -15.64 12.44 -16.82
C GLY A 162 -16.14 13.73 -17.45
N GLU A 163 -15.22 14.60 -17.90
CA GLU A 163 -15.56 15.84 -18.62
C GLU A 163 -16.39 15.58 -19.88
N GLU A 164 -16.02 14.56 -20.66
CA GLU A 164 -16.71 14.16 -21.89
C GLU A 164 -18.04 13.42 -21.68
N GLY A 165 -18.52 13.25 -20.44
CA GLY A 165 -19.81 12.64 -20.12
C GLY A 165 -19.82 11.10 -20.16
N GLY A 166 -18.66 10.46 -19.99
CA GLY A 166 -18.51 9.01 -20.05
C GLY A 166 -19.10 8.23 -18.86
N SER A 167 -19.77 7.10 -19.14
CA SER A 167 -20.37 6.19 -18.14
C SER A 167 -19.39 5.37 -17.27
N LYS A 168 -18.07 5.63 -17.38
CA LYS A 168 -17.00 4.84 -16.74
C LYS A 168 -17.05 4.86 -15.20
N ALA A 169 -17.59 5.93 -14.60
CA ALA A 169 -17.73 6.05 -13.14
C ALA A 169 -18.64 4.98 -12.51
N SER A 170 -19.62 4.46 -13.28
CA SER A 170 -20.60 3.48 -12.76
C SER A 170 -19.96 2.15 -12.33
N GLY A 171 -18.82 1.78 -12.92
CA GLY A 171 -18.09 0.56 -12.54
C GLY A 171 -17.54 0.63 -11.11
N VAL A 172 -16.96 1.77 -10.71
CA VAL A 172 -16.40 1.94 -9.35
C VAL A 172 -17.51 1.86 -8.29
N PHE A 173 -18.63 2.58 -8.47
CA PHE A 173 -19.74 2.54 -7.52
C PHE A 173 -20.40 1.17 -7.42
N ALA A 174 -20.52 0.45 -8.55
CA ALA A 174 -21.01 -0.92 -8.53
C ALA A 174 -20.08 -1.85 -7.75
N GLY A 175 -18.77 -1.76 -7.97
CA GLY A 175 -17.78 -2.51 -7.21
C GLY A 175 -17.86 -2.20 -5.71
N LEU A 176 -17.93 -0.91 -5.36
CA LEU A 176 -18.04 -0.46 -3.97
C LEU A 176 -19.28 -1.05 -3.28
N GLY A 177 -20.46 -0.94 -3.90
CA GLY A 177 -21.69 -1.47 -3.33
C GLY A 177 -21.71 -3.00 -3.22
N ILE A 178 -21.21 -3.70 -4.24
CA ILE A 178 -21.14 -5.17 -4.24
C ILE A 178 -20.17 -5.68 -3.18
N ALA A 179 -18.97 -5.12 -3.07
CA ALA A 179 -18.03 -5.50 -2.03
C ALA A 179 -18.53 -5.15 -0.63
N ALA A 180 -19.21 -4.01 -0.47
CA ALA A 180 -19.78 -3.63 0.81
C ALA A 180 -20.84 -4.64 1.27
N ALA A 181 -21.79 -4.99 0.39
CA ALA A 181 -22.80 -6.00 0.67
C ALA A 181 -22.16 -7.37 0.94
N TYR A 182 -21.23 -7.81 0.07
CA TYR A 182 -20.53 -9.09 0.22
C TYR A 182 -19.83 -9.20 1.57
N LYS A 183 -19.03 -8.19 1.94
CA LYS A 183 -18.26 -8.16 3.18
C LYS A 183 -19.17 -8.15 4.40
N PHE A 184 -20.28 -7.42 4.33
CA PHE A 184 -21.24 -7.38 5.43
C PHE A 184 -21.94 -8.73 5.61
N LEU A 185 -22.27 -9.44 4.53
CA LEU A 185 -22.82 -10.79 4.60
C LEU A 185 -21.81 -11.81 5.16
N SER A 186 -20.53 -11.70 4.79
CA SER A 186 -19.49 -12.66 5.18
C SER A 186 -18.93 -12.43 6.59
N GLU A 187 -18.62 -11.18 6.96
CA GLU A 187 -17.97 -10.87 8.25
C GLU A 187 -18.88 -10.10 9.22
N GLY A 188 -19.94 -9.45 8.74
CA GLY A 188 -20.95 -8.81 9.60
C GLY A 188 -21.97 -9.82 10.12
N PHE A 189 -22.80 -10.36 9.22
CA PHE A 189 -23.80 -11.38 9.55
C PHE A 189 -23.22 -12.79 9.70
N LYS A 190 -21.98 -13.02 9.24
CA LYS A 190 -21.30 -14.33 9.28
C LYS A 190 -22.10 -15.48 8.65
N ILE A 191 -22.78 -15.18 7.54
CA ILE A 191 -23.60 -16.16 6.79
C ILE A 191 -22.73 -17.26 6.17
N PHE A 192 -21.50 -16.92 5.80
CA PHE A 192 -20.49 -17.84 5.30
C PHE A 192 -19.09 -17.39 5.75
N PRO A 193 -18.13 -18.31 5.94
CA PRO A 193 -16.79 -17.96 6.36
C PRO A 193 -16.04 -17.19 5.27
N SER A 194 -15.24 -16.20 5.68
CA SER A 194 -14.36 -15.42 4.77
C SER A 194 -13.11 -16.17 4.34
N GLU A 195 -12.78 -17.27 5.04
CA GLU A 195 -11.63 -18.13 4.80
C GLU A 195 -12.11 -19.57 4.62
N VAL A 196 -11.58 -20.23 3.59
CA VAL A 196 -11.78 -21.67 3.38
C VAL A 196 -10.44 -22.35 3.50
N HIS A 197 -10.31 -23.19 4.53
CA HIS A 197 -9.11 -23.94 4.83
C HIS A 197 -9.35 -25.45 4.70
N TYR A 198 -8.39 -26.16 4.13
CA TYR A 198 -8.40 -27.61 3.99
C TYR A 198 -7.01 -28.21 4.25
N GLU A 199 -6.87 -28.91 5.38
CA GLU A 199 -5.68 -29.70 5.72
C GLU A 199 -5.61 -30.98 4.89
N ILE A 200 -4.46 -31.25 4.26
CA ILE A 200 -4.26 -32.44 3.43
C ILE A 200 -3.67 -33.55 4.29
N GLN A 201 -4.54 -34.35 4.91
CA GLN A 201 -4.14 -35.40 5.86
C GLN A 201 -3.13 -36.42 5.29
N SER A 202 -3.22 -36.73 3.99
CA SER A 202 -2.30 -37.64 3.30
C SER A 202 -0.89 -37.05 3.08
N TYR A 203 -0.74 -35.72 3.18
CA TYR A 203 0.52 -35.03 2.99
C TYR A 203 0.75 -34.05 4.15
N LYS A 204 1.18 -34.62 5.29
CA LYS A 204 1.33 -33.91 6.56
C LYS A 204 2.11 -32.60 6.41
N GLY A 205 1.61 -31.55 7.05
CA GLY A 205 2.17 -30.20 6.98
C GLY A 205 1.75 -29.38 5.76
N SER A 206 1.01 -29.96 4.80
CA SER A 206 0.44 -29.21 3.68
C SER A 206 -1.05 -28.91 3.88
N ALA A 207 -1.46 -27.73 3.42
CA ALA A 207 -2.84 -27.34 3.36
C ALA A 207 -3.13 -26.54 2.09
N ALA A 208 -4.37 -26.61 1.63
CA ALA A 208 -4.91 -25.77 0.59
C ALA A 208 -5.95 -24.83 1.20
N GLY A 209 -6.02 -23.60 0.70
CA GLY A 209 -7.07 -22.71 1.14
C GLY A 209 -7.13 -21.41 0.34
N ILE A 210 -8.22 -20.69 0.54
CA ILE A 210 -8.51 -19.44 -0.14
C ILE A 210 -9.27 -18.49 0.79
N ASP A 211 -8.82 -17.25 0.82
CA ASP A 211 -9.58 -16.15 1.41
C ASP A 211 -10.52 -15.61 0.35
N VAL A 212 -11.83 -15.77 0.58
CA VAL A 212 -12.88 -15.39 -0.36
C VAL A 212 -13.22 -13.90 -0.25
N LEU A 213 -12.19 -13.06 -0.30
CA LEU A 213 -12.31 -11.61 -0.09
C LEU A 213 -12.39 -10.84 -1.42
N PRO A 214 -13.34 -9.88 -1.57
CA PRO A 214 -13.41 -9.02 -2.75
C PRO A 214 -12.13 -8.26 -3.09
N ALA A 215 -11.40 -7.81 -2.07
CA ALA A 215 -10.15 -7.09 -2.23
C ALA A 215 -9.07 -7.97 -2.85
N LEU A 216 -8.97 -9.26 -2.49
CA LEU A 216 -7.96 -10.17 -3.07
C LEU A 216 -8.22 -10.45 -4.55
N LEU A 217 -9.49 -10.64 -4.93
CA LEU A 217 -9.89 -10.74 -6.32
C LEU A 217 -9.51 -9.46 -7.09
N GLY A 218 -9.76 -8.30 -6.49
CA GLY A 218 -9.42 -7.00 -7.05
C GLY A 218 -7.92 -6.78 -7.22
N VAL A 219 -7.13 -7.03 -6.17
CA VAL A 219 -5.66 -6.99 -6.17
C VAL A 219 -5.11 -7.82 -7.32
N GLY A 220 -5.54 -9.08 -7.42
CA GLY A 220 -5.11 -10.00 -8.46
C GLY A 220 -5.36 -9.48 -9.87
N TYR A 221 -6.54 -8.89 -10.09
CA TYR A 221 -6.89 -8.33 -11.39
C TYR A 221 -6.06 -7.08 -11.74
N ILE A 222 -5.75 -6.22 -10.76
CA ILE A 222 -4.95 -5.00 -10.93
C ILE A 222 -3.47 -5.35 -11.16
N CYS A 223 -2.89 -6.21 -10.33
CA CYS A 223 -1.50 -6.66 -10.45
C CYS A 223 -1.27 -7.54 -11.68
N GLY A 224 -2.32 -8.19 -12.17
CA GLY A 224 -2.29 -9.06 -13.35
C GLY A 224 -1.62 -10.41 -13.09
N ILE A 225 -1.60 -11.24 -14.12
CA ILE A 225 -1.22 -12.66 -13.97
C ILE A 225 0.25 -12.86 -13.61
N LYS A 226 1.15 -12.02 -14.10
CA LYS A 226 2.60 -12.19 -13.86
C LYS A 226 2.91 -12.10 -12.37
N ILE A 227 2.55 -11.00 -11.73
CA ILE A 227 2.79 -10.77 -10.29
C ILE A 227 2.03 -11.79 -9.45
N SER A 228 0.75 -12.02 -9.76
CA SER A 228 -0.08 -12.99 -9.04
C SER A 228 0.48 -14.41 -9.11
N SER A 229 1.03 -14.82 -10.26
CA SER A 229 1.66 -16.14 -10.43
C SER A 229 2.96 -16.29 -9.64
N TYR A 230 3.76 -15.23 -9.51
CA TYR A 230 4.99 -15.29 -8.70
C TYR A 230 4.67 -15.41 -7.22
N MET A 231 3.68 -14.66 -6.72
CA MET A 231 3.19 -14.79 -5.35
C MET A 231 2.64 -16.20 -5.10
N PHE A 232 1.79 -16.71 -5.99
CA PHE A 232 1.25 -18.05 -5.86
C PHE A 232 2.34 -19.15 -5.91
N ALA A 233 3.35 -19.00 -6.77
CA ALA A 233 4.48 -19.92 -6.83
C ALA A 233 5.29 -19.95 -5.52
N GLY A 234 5.49 -18.80 -4.88
CA GLY A 234 6.09 -18.72 -3.55
C GLY A 234 5.27 -19.45 -2.50
N GLY A 235 3.95 -19.24 -2.52
CA GLY A 235 3.00 -19.95 -1.65
C GLY A 235 3.03 -21.46 -1.86
N ILE A 236 3.07 -21.93 -3.13
CA ILE A 236 3.21 -23.35 -3.46
C ILE A 236 4.50 -23.92 -2.89
N LEU A 237 5.64 -23.24 -3.10
CA LEU A 237 6.92 -23.70 -2.56
C LEU A 237 6.87 -23.81 -1.03
N GLY A 238 6.29 -22.81 -0.36
CA GLY A 238 6.16 -22.83 1.10
C GLY A 238 5.28 -23.97 1.59
N TRP A 239 4.03 -24.01 1.14
CA TRP A 239 2.98 -24.86 1.72
C TRP A 239 2.97 -26.29 1.19
N PHE A 240 3.47 -26.53 -0.02
CA PHE A 240 3.48 -27.85 -0.64
C PHE A 240 4.88 -28.45 -0.80
N ALA A 241 5.94 -27.73 -0.44
CA ALA A 241 7.28 -28.32 -0.40
C ALA A 241 7.96 -28.12 0.96
N ILE A 242 8.13 -26.88 1.43
CA ILE A 242 8.91 -26.61 2.64
C ILE A 242 8.20 -27.12 3.91
N LEU A 243 6.92 -26.80 4.11
CA LEU A 243 6.20 -27.25 5.32
C LEU A 243 6.14 -28.78 5.45
N PRO A 244 5.79 -29.53 4.38
CA PRO A 244 5.81 -30.98 4.47
C PRO A 244 7.20 -31.55 4.66
N LEU A 245 8.24 -30.96 4.04
CA LEU A 245 9.62 -31.37 4.30
C LEU A 245 9.99 -31.18 5.79
N ILE A 246 9.64 -30.05 6.40
CA ILE A 246 9.85 -29.83 7.84
C ILE A 246 9.08 -30.88 8.66
N SER A 247 7.80 -31.11 8.35
CA SER A 247 6.95 -32.08 9.06
C SER A 247 7.47 -33.52 8.95
N LEU A 248 7.95 -33.92 7.77
CA LEU A 248 8.42 -35.28 7.49
C LEU A 248 9.80 -35.56 8.10
N PHE A 249 10.74 -34.60 8.04
CA PHE A 249 12.13 -34.84 8.43
C PHE A 249 12.45 -34.44 9.88
N ALA A 250 11.68 -33.53 10.49
CA ALA A 250 11.99 -33.08 11.85
C ALA A 250 11.41 -33.98 12.96
N GLY A 251 10.42 -34.82 12.66
CA GLY A 251 9.86 -35.79 13.62
C GLY A 251 9.39 -35.14 14.93
N ASN A 252 9.78 -35.71 16.07
CA ASN A 252 9.46 -35.19 17.41
C ASN A 252 10.43 -34.10 17.91
N THR A 253 11.27 -33.56 17.04
CA THR A 253 12.23 -32.52 17.46
C THR A 253 11.49 -31.25 17.84
N VAL A 254 11.87 -30.66 18.98
CA VAL A 254 11.47 -29.30 19.36
C VAL A 254 12.57 -28.37 18.88
N MET A 255 12.24 -27.49 17.94
CA MET A 255 13.17 -26.53 17.35
C MET A 255 12.67 -25.11 17.56
N TYR A 256 13.50 -24.26 18.14
CA TYR A 256 13.24 -22.83 18.25
C TYR A 256 12.93 -22.23 16.86
N PRO A 257 11.91 -21.38 16.71
CA PRO A 257 11.14 -20.72 17.78
C PRO A 257 9.91 -21.49 18.28
N GLY A 258 9.58 -22.63 17.67
CA GLY A 258 8.52 -23.49 18.18
C GLY A 258 8.89 -24.13 19.52
N THR A 259 7.92 -24.22 20.43
CA THR A 259 8.08 -24.84 21.77
C THR A 259 7.55 -26.28 21.82
N ASP A 260 6.69 -26.65 20.88
CA ASP A 260 6.08 -27.97 20.82
C ASP A 260 6.83 -28.90 19.84
N PRO A 261 6.64 -30.24 19.93
CA PRO A 261 7.18 -31.16 18.94
C PRO A 261 6.61 -30.90 17.55
N ILE A 262 7.46 -30.83 16.53
CA ILE A 262 7.06 -30.52 15.14
C ILE A 262 6.01 -31.50 14.60
N SER A 263 6.09 -32.78 14.98
CA SER A 263 5.11 -33.82 14.64
C SER A 263 3.68 -33.55 15.14
N SER A 264 3.52 -32.72 16.16
CA SER A 264 2.22 -32.36 16.76
C SER A 264 1.62 -31.07 16.18
N MET A 265 2.37 -30.34 15.35
CA MET A 265 1.96 -29.06 14.79
C MET A 265 1.15 -29.24 13.49
N GLY A 266 0.04 -28.51 13.37
CA GLY A 266 -0.69 -28.35 12.10
C GLY A 266 0.01 -27.42 11.12
N SER A 267 -0.49 -27.30 9.89
CA SER A 267 0.15 -26.50 8.83
C SER A 267 0.35 -25.04 9.23
N PHE A 268 -0.64 -24.41 9.88
CA PHE A 268 -0.55 -23.03 10.36
C PHE A 268 0.47 -22.82 11.48
N ALA A 269 0.60 -23.78 12.39
CA ALA A 269 1.61 -23.73 13.46
C ALA A 269 3.02 -23.84 12.86
N LEU A 270 3.22 -24.74 11.89
CA LEU A 270 4.48 -24.84 11.14
C LEU A 270 4.77 -23.57 10.34
N TRP A 271 3.75 -22.98 9.72
CA TRP A 271 3.88 -21.72 9.01
C TRP A 271 4.31 -20.60 9.94
N SER A 272 3.61 -20.42 11.06
CA SER A 272 3.85 -19.32 12.00
C SER A 272 5.23 -19.42 12.65
N ASN A 273 5.63 -20.63 13.07
CA ASN A 273 6.89 -20.83 13.79
C ASN A 273 8.11 -20.95 12.86
N TYR A 274 7.96 -21.43 11.62
CA TYR A 274 9.13 -21.73 10.77
C TYR A 274 9.09 -21.02 9.42
N LEU A 275 8.04 -21.24 8.63
CA LEU A 275 7.98 -20.72 7.26
C LEU A 275 7.98 -19.18 7.22
N LYS A 276 7.36 -18.51 8.20
CA LYS A 276 7.43 -17.04 8.34
C LYS A 276 8.87 -16.55 8.43
N TYR A 277 9.76 -17.22 9.15
CA TYR A 277 11.17 -16.79 9.28
C TYR A 277 11.96 -17.04 7.99
N ILE A 278 11.67 -18.14 7.28
CA ILE A 278 12.25 -18.43 5.95
C ILE A 278 11.78 -17.37 4.94
N GLY A 279 10.46 -17.13 4.87
CA GLY A 279 9.87 -16.09 4.04
C GLY A 279 10.43 -14.70 4.36
N ALA A 280 10.58 -14.36 5.64
CA ALA A 280 11.17 -13.11 6.09
C ALA A 280 12.59 -12.91 5.57
N GLY A 281 13.44 -13.95 5.66
CA GLY A 281 14.79 -13.93 5.08
C GLY A 281 14.77 -13.73 3.56
N ALA A 282 13.85 -14.39 2.86
CA ALA A 282 13.69 -14.23 1.42
C ALA A 282 13.22 -12.82 1.03
N VAL A 283 12.28 -12.23 1.78
CA VAL A 283 11.77 -10.86 1.55
C VAL A 283 12.88 -9.84 1.82
N ALA A 284 13.63 -9.99 2.91
CA ALA A 284 14.75 -9.12 3.24
C ALA A 284 15.84 -9.15 2.15
N ALA A 285 16.23 -10.34 1.69
CA ALA A 285 17.15 -10.50 0.56
C ALA A 285 16.60 -9.87 -0.73
N GLY A 286 15.32 -10.09 -1.03
CA GLY A 286 14.62 -9.47 -2.16
C GLY A 286 14.65 -7.93 -2.10
N GLY A 287 14.42 -7.36 -0.93
CA GLY A 287 14.50 -5.91 -0.68
C GLY A 287 15.90 -5.35 -0.93
N ILE A 288 16.93 -6.00 -0.37
CA ILE A 288 18.34 -5.61 -0.57
C ILE A 288 18.74 -5.72 -2.05
N MET A 289 18.39 -6.81 -2.73
CA MET A 289 18.69 -6.98 -4.15
C MET A 289 17.98 -5.93 -5.02
N SER A 290 16.73 -5.58 -4.68
CA SER A 290 16.00 -4.50 -5.36
C SER A 290 16.68 -3.15 -5.19
N LEU A 291 17.20 -2.87 -4.00
CA LEU A 291 17.98 -1.67 -3.72
C LEU A 291 19.27 -1.64 -4.54
N ILE A 292 20.05 -2.73 -4.54
CA ILE A 292 21.31 -2.82 -5.30
C ILE A 292 21.06 -2.61 -6.80
N LYS A 293 20.02 -3.25 -7.36
CA LYS A 293 19.65 -3.07 -8.78
C LYS A 293 19.22 -1.64 -9.10
N SER A 294 18.60 -0.96 -8.15
CA SER A 294 18.14 0.43 -8.31
C SER A 294 19.26 1.45 -8.08
N LEU A 295 20.31 1.10 -7.34
CA LEU A 295 21.37 2.02 -6.89
C LEU A 295 21.99 2.89 -8.01
N PRO A 296 22.34 2.36 -9.20
CA PRO A 296 22.92 3.18 -10.27
C PRO A 296 21.96 4.27 -10.77
N LEU A 297 20.67 3.91 -10.90
CA LEU A 297 19.61 4.83 -11.32
C LEU A 297 19.38 5.92 -10.26
N ILE A 298 19.47 5.54 -8.99
CA ILE A 298 19.31 6.45 -7.86
C ILE A 298 20.45 7.46 -7.85
N VAL A 299 21.70 6.99 -7.93
CA VAL A 299 22.89 7.85 -7.91
C VAL A 299 22.89 8.84 -9.09
N SER A 300 22.50 8.39 -10.30
CA SER A 300 22.44 9.28 -11.47
C SER A 300 21.33 10.33 -11.36
N THR A 301 20.15 9.96 -10.82
CA THR A 301 19.02 10.88 -10.59
C THR A 301 19.37 11.92 -9.52
N PHE A 302 19.99 11.48 -8.42
CA PHE A 302 20.46 12.35 -7.35
C PHE A 302 21.52 13.34 -7.83
N SER A 303 22.54 12.84 -8.56
CA SER A 303 23.60 13.67 -9.15
C SER A 303 23.02 14.72 -10.11
N SER A 304 22.06 14.33 -10.95
CA SER A 304 21.36 15.23 -11.87
C SER A 304 20.54 16.28 -11.14
N SER A 305 19.85 15.91 -10.06
CA SER A 305 19.05 16.82 -9.24
C SER A 305 19.92 17.86 -8.52
N ILE A 306 21.09 17.47 -8.00
CA ILE A 306 22.06 18.40 -7.42
C ILE A 306 22.62 19.35 -8.49
N LYS A 307 22.91 18.84 -9.68
CA LYS A 307 23.43 19.65 -10.79
C LYS A 307 22.41 20.71 -11.24
N ASP A 308 21.14 20.33 -11.34
CA ASP A 308 20.02 21.21 -11.66
C ASP A 308 19.74 22.24 -10.55
N LEU A 309 19.99 21.92 -9.28
CA LEU A 309 19.93 22.89 -8.17
C LEU A 309 21.07 23.91 -8.21
N LYS A 310 22.24 23.54 -8.74
CA LYS A 310 23.42 24.42 -8.86
C LYS A 310 23.41 25.30 -10.12
N SER A 311 22.61 24.98 -11.14
CA SER A 311 22.46 25.83 -12.32
C SER A 311 21.74 27.14 -11.97
N LYS A 312 22.41 28.27 -12.17
CA LYS A 312 21.94 29.62 -11.80
C LYS A 312 20.93 30.26 -12.77
N ASP A 313 20.64 29.62 -13.91
CA ASP A 313 19.74 30.17 -14.94
C ASP A 313 18.29 29.68 -14.79
N LYS A 314 17.64 30.01 -13.68
CA LYS A 314 16.18 29.84 -13.57
C LYS A 314 15.47 31.11 -14.03
N VAL A 315 15.09 31.15 -15.31
CA VAL A 315 13.95 31.97 -15.72
C VAL A 315 12.75 31.44 -14.91
N VAL A 316 12.24 32.25 -13.99
CA VAL A 316 11.02 31.93 -13.25
C VAL A 316 9.89 31.99 -14.26
N SER A 317 9.41 30.82 -14.71
CA SER A 317 8.20 30.76 -15.53
C SER A 317 7.05 31.40 -14.77
N GLN A 318 6.37 32.36 -15.40
CA GLN A 318 5.19 33.01 -14.84
C GLN A 318 3.92 32.16 -15.03
N GLU A 319 4.01 31.08 -15.81
CA GLU A 319 2.89 30.21 -16.11
C GLU A 319 2.35 29.53 -14.85
N ARG A 320 1.02 29.53 -14.69
CA ARG A 320 0.38 28.88 -13.53
C ARG A 320 0.74 27.40 -13.43
N THR A 321 0.86 26.72 -14.58
CA THR A 321 1.13 25.28 -14.68
C THR A 321 2.59 24.92 -14.36
N ASP A 322 3.48 25.90 -14.19
CA ASP A 322 4.88 25.67 -13.79
C ASP A 322 5.23 26.26 -12.40
N LYS A 323 4.25 26.80 -11.68
CA LYS A 323 4.46 27.42 -10.36
C LYS A 323 4.51 26.37 -9.24
N ASP A 324 5.70 26.16 -8.66
CA ASP A 324 5.96 25.37 -7.44
C ASP A 324 5.83 26.21 -6.15
N LEU A 325 5.79 25.54 -5.00
CA LEU A 325 6.15 26.13 -3.72
C LEU A 325 7.57 26.75 -3.77
N PRO A 326 7.76 27.95 -3.20
CA PRO A 326 9.08 28.59 -3.16
C PRO A 326 10.13 27.73 -2.42
N VAL A 327 11.34 27.67 -2.98
CA VAL A 327 12.45 26.84 -2.44
C VAL A 327 12.81 27.21 -0.99
N ASN A 328 12.71 28.48 -0.62
CA ASN A 328 12.93 28.93 0.76
C ASN A 328 11.91 28.32 1.74
N VAL A 329 10.63 28.23 1.37
CA VAL A 329 9.59 27.58 2.19
C VAL A 329 9.91 26.09 2.36
N ILE A 330 10.38 25.44 1.29
CA ILE A 330 10.77 24.02 1.33
C ILE A 330 11.94 23.80 2.29
N ILE A 331 13.03 24.58 2.16
CA ILE A 331 14.21 24.45 3.02
C ILE A 331 13.86 24.73 4.48
N ILE A 332 13.12 25.81 4.75
CA ILE A 332 12.67 26.15 6.11
C ILE A 332 11.80 25.03 6.69
N GLY A 333 10.88 24.48 5.90
CA GLY A 333 10.02 23.37 6.32
C GLY A 333 10.82 22.11 6.66
N ILE A 334 11.80 21.73 5.83
CA ILE A 334 12.68 20.58 6.10
C ILE A 334 13.45 20.80 7.40
N VAL A 335 14.10 21.95 7.58
CA VAL A 335 14.88 22.25 8.79
C VAL A 335 13.99 22.24 10.03
N ALA A 336 12.80 22.86 9.96
CA ALA A 336 11.85 22.86 11.06
C ALA A 336 11.42 21.44 11.44
N LEU A 337 11.13 20.57 10.47
CA LEU A 337 10.73 19.18 10.71
C LEU A 337 11.87 18.35 11.33
N ILE A 338 13.13 18.60 10.93
CA ILE A 338 14.30 17.93 11.55
C ILE A 338 14.41 18.31 13.03
N VAL A 339 14.24 19.61 13.33
CA VAL A 339 14.27 20.10 14.72
C VAL A 339 13.11 19.51 15.52
N ILE A 340 11.91 19.41 14.93
CA ILE A 340 10.75 18.77 15.55
C ILE A 340 11.02 17.29 15.85
N ILE A 341 11.53 16.53 14.88
CA ILE A 341 11.85 15.11 15.04
C ILE A 341 12.89 14.89 16.15
N TRP A 342 13.86 15.80 16.27
CA TRP A 342 14.90 15.71 17.29
C TRP A 342 14.42 16.13 18.69
N LEU A 343 13.64 17.20 18.79
CA LEU A 343 13.29 17.80 20.09
C LEU A 343 12.02 17.23 20.72
N ILE A 344 11.11 16.64 19.93
CA ILE A 344 9.87 16.07 20.46
C ILE A 344 10.18 14.74 21.16
N PRO A 345 10.02 14.65 22.51
CA PRO A 345 10.39 13.45 23.25
C PRO A 345 9.52 12.22 22.92
N THR A 346 8.33 12.44 22.36
CA THR A 346 7.45 11.35 21.93
C THR A 346 8.01 10.62 20.71
N ILE A 347 8.94 11.22 19.97
CA ILE A 347 9.65 10.54 18.89
C ILE A 347 10.97 10.07 19.48
N PRO A 348 11.21 8.76 19.67
CA PRO A 348 12.42 8.24 20.29
C PRO A 348 13.61 8.32 19.33
N VAL A 349 13.96 9.51 18.85
CA VAL A 349 14.96 9.73 17.80
C VAL A 349 16.00 10.76 18.26
N SER A 350 17.26 10.34 18.31
CA SER A 350 18.38 11.23 18.61
C SER A 350 18.68 12.18 17.45
N LEU A 351 19.52 13.21 17.69
CA LEU A 351 19.98 14.11 16.62
C LEU A 351 20.62 13.34 15.45
N GLY A 352 21.42 12.30 15.76
CA GLY A 352 21.98 11.41 14.76
C GLY A 352 20.89 10.71 13.94
N GLY A 353 19.85 10.22 14.61
CA GLY A 353 18.68 9.63 13.94
C GLY A 353 17.92 10.63 13.05
N ALA A 354 17.75 11.88 13.47
CA ALA A 354 17.10 12.92 12.66
C ALA A 354 17.91 13.27 11.39
N ILE A 355 19.24 13.28 11.50
CA ILE A 355 20.14 13.43 10.33
C ILE A 355 20.01 12.22 9.40
N LEU A 356 19.97 10.99 9.94
CA LEU A 356 19.76 9.79 9.15
C LEU A 356 18.42 9.84 8.40
N ILE A 357 17.33 10.25 9.05
CA ILE A 357 16.02 10.44 8.42
C ILE A 357 16.12 11.41 7.24
N THR A 358 16.85 12.51 7.39
CA THR A 358 16.97 13.51 6.32
C THR A 358 17.71 12.95 5.11
N ILE A 359 18.85 12.30 5.35
CA ILE A 359 19.71 11.77 4.29
C ILE A 359 19.02 10.60 3.58
N PHE A 360 18.60 9.58 4.34
CA PHE A 360 17.93 8.41 3.77
C PHE A 360 16.54 8.77 3.24
N GLY A 361 15.80 9.65 3.91
CA GLY A 361 14.50 10.11 3.47
C GLY A 361 14.56 10.81 2.11
N PHE A 362 15.48 11.76 1.91
CA PHE A 362 15.63 12.41 0.60
C PHE A 362 16.06 11.42 -0.49
N PHE A 363 16.98 10.52 -0.14
CA PHE A 363 17.42 9.45 -1.04
C PHE A 363 16.24 8.58 -1.46
N PHE A 364 15.47 8.03 -0.52
CA PHE A 364 14.33 7.15 -0.78
C PHE A 364 13.13 7.85 -1.42
N ALA A 365 12.90 9.13 -1.13
CA ALA A 365 11.95 9.95 -1.89
C ALA A 365 12.31 9.96 -3.38
N THR A 366 13.59 10.23 -3.70
CA THR A 366 14.08 10.25 -5.08
C THR A 366 13.94 8.90 -5.78
N VAL A 367 14.29 7.81 -5.08
CA VAL A 367 14.13 6.43 -5.61
C VAL A 367 12.67 6.13 -5.90
N SER A 368 11.83 6.36 -4.90
CA SER A 368 10.41 6.03 -4.93
C SER A 368 9.71 6.74 -6.08
N SER A 369 9.86 8.06 -6.19
CA SER A 369 9.20 8.85 -7.24
C SER A 369 9.60 8.46 -8.66
N ARG A 370 10.80 7.92 -8.85
CA ARG A 370 11.24 7.39 -10.16
C ARG A 370 10.71 5.99 -10.44
N ILE A 371 10.76 5.08 -9.47
CA ILE A 371 10.24 3.71 -9.62
C ILE A 371 8.73 3.77 -9.88
N VAL A 372 8.01 4.57 -9.10
CA VAL A 372 6.58 4.80 -9.27
C VAL A 372 6.26 5.33 -10.68
N GLY A 373 7.11 6.21 -11.21
CA GLY A 373 7.03 6.66 -12.61
C GLY A 373 7.11 5.53 -13.64
N LEU A 374 7.72 4.39 -13.32
CA LEU A 374 7.80 3.22 -14.21
C LEU A 374 6.69 2.20 -13.96
N VAL A 375 6.36 1.90 -12.70
CA VAL A 375 5.52 0.73 -12.34
C VAL A 375 4.23 1.05 -11.58
N GLY A 376 4.00 2.29 -11.14
CA GLY A 376 2.87 2.65 -10.27
C GLY A 376 3.24 2.67 -8.77
N SER A 377 2.45 3.36 -7.95
CA SER A 377 2.54 3.38 -6.49
C SER A 377 2.19 2.02 -5.89
N SER A 378 1.17 1.35 -6.44
CA SER A 378 0.73 0.03 -5.95
C SER A 378 1.80 -1.07 -6.09
N ASN A 379 2.73 -0.91 -7.05
CA ASN A 379 3.85 -1.84 -7.28
C ASN A 379 5.20 -1.29 -6.77
N ASN A 380 5.20 -0.16 -6.08
CA ASN A 380 6.40 0.44 -5.54
C ASN A 380 6.97 -0.45 -4.42
N PRO A 381 8.25 -0.87 -4.47
CA PRO A 381 8.85 -1.75 -3.46
C PRO A 381 9.21 -0.98 -2.16
N VAL A 382 8.28 -0.19 -1.61
CA VAL A 382 8.46 0.62 -0.40
C VAL A 382 8.87 -0.24 0.79
N SER A 383 8.25 -1.41 0.95
CA SER A 383 8.60 -2.38 2.00
C SER A 383 10.06 -2.83 1.89
N GLY A 384 10.54 -3.17 0.69
CA GLY A 384 11.94 -3.57 0.46
C GLY A 384 12.94 -2.46 0.77
N MET A 385 12.63 -1.22 0.37
CA MET A 385 13.44 -0.03 0.69
C MET A 385 13.48 0.24 2.20
N THR A 386 12.36 0.03 2.88
CA THR A 386 12.23 0.23 4.33
C THR A 386 13.00 -0.83 5.12
N ILE A 387 12.96 -2.11 4.70
CA ILE A 387 13.74 -3.18 5.36
C ILE A 387 15.25 -2.88 5.28
N ALA A 388 15.75 -2.49 4.10
CA ALA A 388 17.16 -2.15 3.94
C ALA A 388 17.55 -0.96 4.84
N THR A 389 16.69 0.05 4.91
CA THR A 389 16.86 1.19 5.80
C THR A 389 16.89 0.76 7.26
N LEU A 390 15.94 -0.07 7.69
CA LEU A 390 15.87 -0.57 9.06
C LEU A 390 17.12 -1.36 9.43
N LEU A 391 17.61 -2.24 8.56
CA LEU A 391 18.85 -2.98 8.81
C LEU A 391 20.04 -2.05 9.04
N ILE A 392 20.23 -1.07 8.14
CA ILE A 392 21.35 -0.12 8.22
C ILE A 392 21.21 0.77 9.46
N THR A 393 20.04 1.35 9.68
CA THR A 393 19.79 2.27 10.80
C THR A 393 19.87 1.55 12.14
N THR A 394 19.31 0.35 12.27
CA THR A 394 19.41 -0.47 13.48
C THR A 394 20.86 -0.85 13.77
N MET A 395 21.65 -1.18 12.75
CA MET A 395 23.09 -1.46 12.91
C MET A 395 23.87 -0.22 13.37
N ILE A 396 23.60 0.94 12.76
CA ILE A 396 24.22 2.22 13.18
C ILE A 396 23.87 2.53 14.64
N LEU A 397 22.59 2.44 15.01
CA LEU A 397 22.13 2.69 16.38
C LEU A 397 22.85 1.78 17.38
N LYS A 398 22.91 0.47 17.09
CA LYS A 398 23.62 -0.52 17.90
C LYS A 398 25.10 -0.18 18.04
N LEU A 399 25.78 0.20 16.96
CA LEU A 399 27.20 0.61 16.97
C LEU A 399 27.43 1.90 17.76
N THR A 400 26.46 2.82 17.79
CA THR A 400 26.50 4.05 18.59
C THR A 400 26.11 3.84 20.06
N GLY A 401 25.82 2.60 20.48
CA GLY A 401 25.48 2.25 21.87
C GLY A 401 23.99 2.34 22.20
N VAL A 402 23.13 2.76 21.27
CA VAL A 402 21.67 2.78 21.45
C VAL A 402 21.13 1.36 21.23
N THR A 403 20.90 0.64 22.33
CA THR A 403 20.55 -0.79 22.32
C THR A 403 19.30 -1.07 23.16
N GLY A 404 18.87 -2.33 23.19
CA GLY A 404 17.69 -2.76 23.94
C GLY A 404 16.38 -2.16 23.41
N ARG A 405 15.38 -2.06 24.28
CA ARG A 405 14.02 -1.59 23.92
C ARG A 405 14.05 -0.18 23.31
N GLU A 406 14.86 0.71 23.87
CA GLU A 406 15.02 2.08 23.35
C GLU A 406 15.53 2.06 21.91
N GLY A 407 16.62 1.32 21.64
CA GLY A 407 17.14 1.18 20.28
C GLY A 407 16.16 0.55 19.30
N MET A 408 15.34 -0.41 19.75
CA MET A 408 14.30 -1.02 18.93
C MET A 408 13.21 -0.03 18.54
N LEU A 409 12.72 0.77 19.51
CA LEU A 409 11.73 1.81 19.26
C LEU A 409 12.30 2.93 18.37
N SER A 410 13.54 3.36 18.60
CA SER A 410 14.23 4.33 17.75
C SER A 410 14.37 3.84 16.31
N ALA A 411 14.77 2.59 16.12
CA ALA A 411 14.91 2.00 14.79
C ALA A 411 13.59 1.99 14.03
N ILE A 412 12.49 1.52 14.67
CA ILE A 412 11.17 1.54 14.04
C ILE A 412 10.69 2.96 13.80
N ALA A 413 10.89 3.91 14.71
CA ALA A 413 10.49 5.31 14.50
C ALA A 413 11.21 5.91 13.27
N ILE A 414 12.54 5.75 13.18
CA ILE A 414 13.32 6.20 12.02
C ILE A 414 12.84 5.52 10.73
N GLY A 415 12.69 4.20 10.75
CA GLY A 415 12.21 3.43 9.61
C GLY A 415 10.79 3.82 9.19
N SER A 416 9.91 4.12 10.13
CA SER A 416 8.53 4.57 9.88
C SER A 416 8.52 5.90 9.16
N VAL A 417 9.28 6.89 9.65
CA VAL A 417 9.38 8.20 9.00
C VAL A 417 9.91 8.06 7.57
N ILE A 418 10.97 7.27 7.36
CA ILE A 418 11.54 7.05 6.02
C ILE A 418 10.58 6.28 5.10
N CYS A 419 9.86 5.30 5.63
CA CYS A 419 8.84 4.54 4.90
C CYS A 419 7.72 5.47 4.40
N ILE A 420 7.23 6.35 5.28
CA ILE A 420 6.18 7.33 4.96
C ILE A 420 6.69 8.36 3.96
N ILE A 421 7.93 8.85 4.11
CA ILE A 421 8.58 9.73 3.13
C ILE A 421 8.59 9.08 1.73
N ALA A 422 9.01 7.81 1.65
CA ALA A 422 9.08 7.10 0.39
C ALA A 422 7.68 6.89 -0.22
N ALA A 423 6.69 6.47 0.57
CA ALA A 423 5.32 6.27 0.11
C ALA A 423 4.72 7.59 -0.43
N ILE A 424 4.76 8.65 0.37
CA ILE A 424 4.19 9.96 0.00
C ILE A 424 4.91 10.60 -1.17
N ALA A 425 6.25 10.59 -1.22
CA ALA A 425 6.97 11.14 -2.36
C ALA A 425 6.65 10.38 -3.67
N GLY A 426 6.43 9.06 -3.58
CA GLY A 426 5.99 8.24 -4.69
C GLY A 426 4.61 8.65 -5.20
N ASP A 427 3.65 8.73 -4.30
CA ASP A 427 2.26 9.05 -4.64
C ASP A 427 2.07 10.50 -5.10
N THR A 428 2.65 11.46 -4.38
CA THR A 428 2.71 12.87 -4.81
C THR A 428 3.27 13.00 -6.24
N SER A 429 4.20 12.12 -6.65
CA SER A 429 4.70 12.12 -8.03
C SER A 429 3.68 11.64 -9.07
N GLN A 430 2.81 10.69 -8.75
CA GLN A 430 1.67 10.30 -9.58
C GLN A 430 0.65 11.43 -9.65
N ASP A 431 0.39 12.10 -8.53
CA ASP A 431 -0.65 13.12 -8.44
C ASP A 431 -0.24 14.41 -9.14
N LEU A 432 1.03 14.80 -9.02
CA LEU A 432 1.62 15.87 -9.81
C LEU A 432 1.67 15.50 -11.30
N LYS A 433 1.81 14.22 -11.67
CA LYS A 433 1.68 13.80 -13.07
C LYS A 433 0.24 13.96 -13.56
N THR A 434 -0.74 13.51 -12.78
CA THR A 434 -2.16 13.70 -13.11
C THR A 434 -2.45 15.17 -13.36
N GLY A 435 -2.04 16.02 -12.42
CA GLY A 435 -2.14 17.47 -12.50
C GLY A 435 -1.43 18.07 -13.72
N TYR A 436 -0.23 17.59 -14.03
CA TYR A 436 0.51 18.00 -15.22
C TYR A 436 -0.27 17.72 -16.52
N ILE A 437 -0.92 16.55 -16.63
CA ILE A 437 -1.70 16.18 -17.82
C ILE A 437 -2.97 17.02 -17.94
N VAL A 438 -3.74 17.17 -16.86
CA VAL A 438 -5.00 17.92 -16.88
C VAL A 438 -4.78 19.44 -16.89
N GLY A 439 -3.59 19.92 -16.54
CA GLY A 439 -3.25 21.34 -16.47
C GLY A 439 -3.61 21.99 -15.15
N ALA A 440 -3.38 21.32 -14.03
CA ALA A 440 -3.52 21.89 -12.68
C ALA A 440 -2.36 22.82 -12.32
N THR A 441 -2.58 23.70 -11.36
CA THR A 441 -1.55 24.57 -10.78
C THR A 441 -0.77 23.78 -9.72
N PRO A 442 0.51 23.42 -9.93
CA PRO A 442 1.22 22.51 -9.04
C PRO A 442 1.34 23.02 -7.60
N TYR A 443 1.51 24.33 -7.41
CA TYR A 443 1.50 24.98 -6.09
C TYR A 443 0.25 24.61 -5.27
N LYS A 444 -0.93 24.61 -5.90
CA LYS A 444 -2.19 24.26 -5.22
C LYS A 444 -2.26 22.77 -4.92
N GLN A 445 -1.80 21.92 -5.85
CA GLN A 445 -1.71 20.48 -5.60
C GLN A 445 -0.77 20.15 -4.43
N GLN A 446 0.41 20.79 -4.35
CA GLN A 446 1.36 20.58 -3.26
C GLN A 446 0.79 20.98 -1.90
N ILE A 447 0.03 22.06 -1.83
CA ILE A 447 -0.71 22.44 -0.62
C ILE A 447 -1.83 21.43 -0.34
N GLY A 448 -2.54 20.97 -1.37
CA GLY A 448 -3.53 19.90 -1.26
C GLY A 448 -2.93 18.65 -0.62
N GLU A 449 -1.75 18.22 -1.05
CA GLU A 449 -1.04 17.09 -0.45
C GLU A 449 -0.74 17.31 1.02
N ILE A 450 -0.22 18.49 1.39
CA ILE A 450 0.04 18.80 2.80
C ILE A 450 -1.25 18.73 3.63
N ILE A 451 -2.38 19.22 3.11
CA ILE A 451 -3.69 19.11 3.76
C ILE A 451 -4.10 17.64 3.92
N GLY A 452 -3.96 16.85 2.86
CA GLY A 452 -4.22 15.42 2.86
C GLY A 452 -3.38 14.68 3.89
N VAL A 453 -2.07 14.96 3.96
CA VAL A 453 -1.14 14.44 4.95
C VAL A 453 -1.56 14.78 6.38
N VAL A 454 -1.98 16.02 6.64
CA VAL A 454 -2.42 16.45 7.97
C VAL A 454 -3.66 15.68 8.41
N ALA A 455 -4.68 15.61 7.55
CA ALA A 455 -5.92 14.88 7.85
C ALA A 455 -5.67 13.37 8.03
N SER A 456 -4.81 12.81 7.17
CA SER A 456 -4.52 11.37 7.14
C SER A 456 -3.67 10.95 8.33
N SER A 457 -2.68 11.74 8.74
CA SER A 457 -1.83 11.44 9.90
C SER A 457 -2.64 11.24 11.18
N ILE A 458 -3.65 12.08 11.42
CA ILE A 458 -4.57 11.94 12.56
C ILE A 458 -5.45 10.69 12.40
N THR A 459 -5.97 10.48 11.19
CA THR A 459 -6.85 9.36 10.88
C THR A 459 -6.16 8.02 11.05
N ILE A 460 -4.93 7.88 10.58
CA ILE A 460 -4.15 6.65 10.68
C ILE A 460 -3.83 6.32 12.14
N GLY A 461 -3.53 7.34 12.97
CA GLY A 461 -3.45 7.15 14.42
C GLY A 461 -4.71 6.52 15.00
N GLY A 462 -5.88 7.09 14.68
CA GLY A 462 -7.17 6.54 15.11
C GLY A 462 -7.47 5.14 14.55
N ALA A 463 -7.18 4.91 13.27
CA ALA A 463 -7.43 3.64 12.60
C ALA A 463 -6.57 2.51 13.18
N LEU A 464 -5.28 2.75 13.46
CA LEU A 464 -4.42 1.76 14.09
C LEU A 464 -4.93 1.38 15.49
N TYR A 465 -5.34 2.36 16.29
CA TYR A 465 -5.94 2.10 17.60
C TYR A 465 -7.23 1.28 17.51
N LEU A 466 -8.14 1.68 16.61
CA LEU A 466 -9.39 0.99 16.35
C LEU A 466 -9.15 -0.47 15.95
N LEU A 467 -8.25 -0.70 14.99
CA LEU A 467 -7.97 -2.04 14.46
C LEU A 467 -7.27 -2.92 15.50
N ASN A 468 -6.34 -2.37 16.28
CA ASN A 468 -5.69 -3.11 17.36
C ASN A 468 -6.70 -3.49 18.45
N ALA A 469 -7.58 -2.58 18.85
CA ALA A 469 -8.61 -2.87 19.85
C ALA A 469 -9.64 -3.90 19.36
N ALA A 470 -9.94 -3.93 18.06
CA ALA A 470 -10.91 -4.86 17.48
C ALA A 470 -10.37 -6.29 17.32
N TRP A 471 -9.11 -6.43 16.88
CA TRP A 471 -8.56 -7.73 16.45
C TRP A 471 -7.15 -8.05 16.95
N GLY A 472 -6.40 -7.08 17.48
CA GLY A 472 -4.99 -7.23 17.85
C GLY A 472 -4.07 -7.40 16.63
N PHE A 473 -2.90 -6.78 16.65
CA PHE A 473 -1.92 -6.96 15.57
C PHE A 473 -1.13 -8.25 15.74
N GLY A 474 -0.85 -8.93 14.62
CA GLY A 474 -0.13 -10.21 14.63
C GLY A 474 -1.02 -11.41 14.96
N SER A 475 -2.33 -11.20 15.14
CA SER A 475 -3.33 -12.25 15.35
C SER A 475 -3.74 -12.92 14.02
N ASP A 476 -4.44 -14.06 14.11
CA ASP A 476 -4.99 -14.74 12.92
C ASP A 476 -5.99 -13.86 12.15
N LYS A 477 -6.70 -12.96 12.86
CA LYS A 477 -7.69 -12.05 12.23
C LYS A 477 -7.04 -10.85 11.55
N LEU A 478 -5.88 -10.40 12.05
CA LEU A 478 -5.15 -9.25 11.55
C LEU A 478 -3.63 -9.47 11.68
N ALA A 479 -3.08 -10.27 10.77
CA ALA A 479 -1.70 -10.75 10.83
C ALA A 479 -0.62 -9.66 10.78
N ALA A 480 -0.93 -8.47 10.25
CA ALA A 480 0.01 -7.35 10.11
C ALA A 480 1.39 -7.80 9.58
N PRO A 481 1.43 -8.46 8.40
CA PRO A 481 2.60 -9.21 7.93
C PRO A 481 3.86 -8.34 7.77
N GLN A 482 3.72 -7.15 7.21
CA GLN A 482 4.84 -6.23 7.01
C GLN A 482 5.41 -5.76 8.35
N ALA A 483 4.56 -5.38 9.31
CA ALA A 483 5.00 -4.95 10.63
C ALA A 483 5.67 -6.08 11.42
N THR A 484 5.13 -7.30 11.36
CA THR A 484 5.73 -8.48 11.97
C THR A 484 7.12 -8.77 11.38
N LEU A 485 7.29 -8.59 10.07
CA LEU A 485 8.59 -8.68 9.42
C LEU A 485 9.56 -7.61 9.91
N MET A 486 9.15 -6.33 9.98
CA MET A 486 10.00 -5.25 10.47
C MET A 486 10.42 -5.47 11.93
N LYS A 487 9.48 -5.91 12.77
CA LYS A 487 9.71 -6.32 14.16
C LYS A 487 10.84 -7.35 14.23
N MET A 488 10.72 -8.43 13.47
CA MET A 488 11.67 -9.53 13.41
C MET A 488 13.07 -9.09 12.95
N VAL A 489 13.13 -8.20 11.96
CA VAL A 489 14.39 -7.64 11.45
C VAL A 489 15.11 -6.81 12.53
N VAL A 490 14.38 -5.94 13.22
CA VAL A 490 14.95 -5.07 14.27
C VAL A 490 15.39 -5.90 15.48
N GLU A 491 14.57 -6.85 15.94
CA GLU A 491 14.94 -7.79 17.01
C GLU A 491 16.20 -8.58 16.66
N GLY A 492 16.27 -9.11 15.44
CA GLY A 492 17.41 -9.91 15.01
C GLY A 492 18.73 -9.15 15.07
N VAL A 493 18.73 -7.88 14.64
CA VAL A 493 19.93 -7.04 14.72
C VAL A 493 20.23 -6.61 16.16
N MET A 494 19.22 -6.21 16.94
CA MET A 494 19.42 -5.70 18.30
C MET A 494 19.82 -6.81 19.29
N ASN A 495 19.04 -7.89 19.35
CA ASN A 495 19.18 -8.95 20.34
C ASN A 495 20.12 -10.08 19.90
N GLY A 496 20.38 -10.23 18.60
CA GLY A 496 21.25 -11.30 18.08
C GLY A 496 20.69 -12.72 18.23
N ASN A 497 19.40 -12.88 18.55
CA ASN A 497 18.73 -14.15 18.84
C ASN A 497 17.84 -14.67 17.69
N LEU A 498 18.05 -14.17 16.46
CA LEU A 498 17.25 -14.57 15.31
C LEU A 498 17.56 -16.05 14.95
N PRO A 499 16.57 -16.85 14.52
CA PRO A 499 16.83 -18.20 14.01
C PRO A 499 17.52 -18.11 12.63
N TRP A 500 18.81 -17.76 12.63
CA TRP A 500 19.60 -17.45 11.44
C TRP A 500 19.60 -18.56 10.40
N ASN A 501 19.51 -19.82 10.84
CA ASN A 501 19.42 -20.97 9.93
C ASN A 501 18.18 -20.87 9.02
N LEU A 502 17.02 -20.48 9.58
CA LEU A 502 15.77 -20.29 8.81
C LEU A 502 15.89 -19.07 7.89
N VAL A 503 16.42 -17.96 8.41
CA VAL A 503 16.60 -16.72 7.65
C VAL A 503 17.53 -16.92 6.46
N PHE A 504 18.71 -17.54 6.66
CA PHE A 504 19.65 -17.82 5.58
C PHE A 504 19.11 -18.84 4.57
N THR A 505 18.26 -19.78 5.00
CA THR A 505 17.52 -20.62 4.05
C THR A 505 16.65 -19.78 3.12
N GLY A 506 15.94 -18.80 3.68
CA GLY A 506 15.19 -17.80 2.92
C GLY A 506 16.05 -16.98 1.96
N VAL A 507 17.19 -16.49 2.42
CA VAL A 507 18.17 -15.75 1.61
C VAL A 507 18.67 -16.61 0.43
N ALA A 508 18.99 -17.88 0.68
CA ALA A 508 19.45 -18.80 -0.36
C ALA A 508 18.36 -19.04 -1.43
N ILE A 509 17.10 -19.23 -1.01
CA ILE A 509 15.96 -19.33 -1.92
C ILE A 509 15.83 -18.05 -2.75
N ALA A 510 15.90 -16.88 -2.11
CA ALA A 510 15.80 -15.59 -2.81
C ALA A 510 16.91 -15.42 -3.87
N ILE A 511 18.15 -15.80 -3.57
CA ILE A 511 19.26 -15.78 -4.51
C ILE A 511 18.99 -16.73 -5.68
N PHE A 512 18.53 -17.96 -5.41
CA PHE A 512 18.19 -18.92 -6.45
C PHE A 512 17.10 -18.40 -7.39
N ILE A 513 16.02 -17.83 -6.83
CA ILE A 513 14.93 -17.21 -7.60
C ILE A 513 15.45 -16.01 -8.42
N ALA A 514 16.37 -15.23 -7.88
CA ALA A 514 17.01 -14.12 -8.61
C ALA A 514 17.81 -14.61 -9.82
N ILE A 515 18.53 -15.73 -9.67
CA ILE A 515 19.30 -16.37 -10.77
C ILE A 515 18.37 -16.87 -11.87
N LEU A 516 17.18 -17.37 -11.51
CA LEU A 516 16.14 -17.76 -12.48
C LEU A 516 15.51 -16.57 -13.23
N GLY A 517 15.90 -15.33 -12.94
CA GLY A 517 15.34 -14.13 -13.54
C GLY A 517 13.92 -13.80 -13.06
N ILE A 518 13.45 -14.45 -12.01
CA ILE A 518 12.12 -14.22 -11.42
C ILE A 518 12.20 -13.02 -10.46
N PRO A 519 11.21 -12.11 -10.46
CA PRO A 519 11.11 -11.06 -9.45
C PRO A 519 11.02 -11.65 -8.03
N VAL A 520 12.09 -11.45 -7.24
CA VAL A 520 12.24 -12.08 -5.92
C VAL A 520 11.19 -11.58 -4.93
N LEU A 521 10.87 -10.29 -4.94
CA LEU A 521 10.02 -9.69 -3.91
C LEU A 521 8.57 -10.24 -3.94
N PRO A 522 7.85 -10.26 -5.08
CA PRO A 522 6.53 -10.91 -5.15
C PRO A 522 6.56 -12.39 -4.76
N PHE A 523 7.59 -13.12 -5.21
CA PHE A 523 7.76 -14.53 -4.85
C PHE A 523 7.95 -14.73 -3.34
N ALA A 524 8.84 -13.94 -2.73
CA ALA A 524 9.14 -14.03 -1.31
C ALA A 524 7.96 -13.62 -0.42
N ILE A 525 7.16 -12.62 -0.85
CA ILE A 525 5.91 -12.28 -0.18
C ILE A 525 4.95 -13.48 -0.21
N GLY A 526 4.82 -14.14 -1.36
CA GLY A 526 4.04 -15.37 -1.49
C GLY A 526 4.51 -16.51 -0.59
N LEU A 527 5.82 -16.67 -0.44
CA LEU A 527 6.45 -17.64 0.46
C LEU A 527 6.19 -17.33 1.94
N TYR A 528 6.14 -16.04 2.29
CA TYR A 528 5.95 -15.54 3.64
C TYR A 528 4.48 -15.59 4.11
N LEU A 529 3.55 -15.21 3.23
CA LEU A 529 2.14 -15.08 3.57
C LEU A 529 1.40 -16.43 3.58
N PRO A 530 0.21 -16.50 4.21
CA PRO A 530 -0.66 -17.65 4.05
C PRO A 530 -1.01 -17.90 2.59
N ILE A 531 -1.09 -19.17 2.19
CA ILE A 531 -1.48 -19.55 0.83
C ILE A 531 -2.89 -19.07 0.47
N HIS A 532 -3.75 -18.88 1.46
CA HIS A 532 -5.11 -18.36 1.34
C HIS A 532 -5.15 -17.03 0.57
N LEU A 533 -4.26 -16.10 0.93
CA LEU A 533 -4.15 -14.78 0.29
C LEU A 533 -3.67 -14.91 -1.16
N SER A 534 -2.59 -15.67 -1.38
CA SER A 534 -1.98 -15.83 -2.70
C SER A 534 -2.92 -16.52 -3.69
N THR A 535 -3.76 -17.44 -3.22
CA THR A 535 -4.77 -18.13 -4.05
C THR A 535 -5.86 -17.17 -4.52
N GLY A 536 -6.41 -16.33 -3.64
CA GLY A 536 -7.40 -15.31 -4.00
C GLY A 536 -6.86 -14.30 -5.02
N ILE A 537 -5.62 -13.85 -4.83
CA ILE A 537 -4.90 -12.96 -5.76
C ILE A 537 -4.68 -13.65 -7.12
N MET A 538 -4.28 -14.93 -7.14
CA MET A 538 -4.11 -15.70 -8.36
C MET A 538 -5.40 -15.79 -9.18
N VAL A 539 -6.55 -16.00 -8.53
CA VAL A 539 -7.86 -16.03 -9.20
C VAL A 539 -8.14 -14.71 -9.93
N GLY A 540 -7.91 -13.56 -9.29
CA GLY A 540 -8.05 -12.26 -9.95
C GLY A 540 -7.12 -12.09 -11.14
N GLY A 541 -5.87 -12.53 -11.01
CA GLY A 541 -4.88 -12.54 -12.09
C GLY A 541 -5.27 -13.41 -13.28
N LEU A 542 -5.91 -14.56 -13.04
CA LEU A 542 -6.45 -15.44 -14.09
C LEU A 542 -7.59 -14.77 -14.85
N VAL A 543 -8.49 -14.05 -14.17
CA VAL A 543 -9.54 -13.27 -14.82
C VAL A 543 -8.92 -12.19 -15.72
N ARG A 544 -7.89 -11.49 -15.23
CA ARG A 544 -7.15 -10.50 -16.03
C ARG A 544 -6.51 -11.13 -17.28
N MET A 545 -5.85 -12.28 -17.12
CA MET A 545 -5.22 -13.01 -18.23
C MET A 545 -6.21 -13.37 -19.34
N TYR A 546 -7.44 -13.74 -18.98
CA TYR A 546 -8.49 -14.06 -19.95
C TYR A 546 -8.77 -12.89 -20.90
N PHE A 547 -8.89 -11.68 -20.37
CA PHE A 547 -9.13 -10.48 -21.17
C PHE A 547 -7.90 -10.04 -21.97
N GLU A 548 -6.69 -10.18 -21.40
CA GLU A 548 -5.44 -9.86 -22.10
C GLU A 548 -5.17 -10.79 -23.30
N LYS A 549 -5.46 -12.09 -23.16
CA LYS A 549 -5.20 -13.10 -24.19
C LYS A 549 -6.32 -13.25 -25.24
N LYS A 550 -7.39 -12.46 -25.14
CA LYS A 550 -8.53 -12.56 -26.06
C LYS A 550 -8.15 -12.03 -27.46
N LYS A 551 -7.83 -12.95 -28.38
CA LYS A 551 -7.28 -12.65 -29.72
C LYS A 551 -8.25 -11.98 -30.71
N ASN A 552 -9.56 -12.09 -30.50
CA ASN A 552 -10.58 -11.63 -31.46
C ASN A 552 -11.12 -10.21 -31.17
N ILE A 553 -10.34 -9.35 -30.50
CA ILE A 553 -10.75 -8.00 -30.12
C ILE A 553 -9.63 -7.02 -30.51
N SER A 554 -9.99 -5.83 -31.01
CA SER A 554 -9.01 -4.77 -31.29
C SER A 554 -8.29 -4.33 -30.02
N GLU A 555 -7.03 -3.91 -30.15
CA GLU A 555 -6.21 -3.40 -29.02
C GLU A 555 -6.94 -2.37 -28.16
N THR A 556 -7.63 -1.41 -28.80
CA THR A 556 -8.39 -0.36 -28.12
C THR A 556 -9.55 -0.92 -27.30
N LYS A 557 -10.34 -1.86 -27.85
CA LYS A 557 -11.45 -2.50 -27.14
C LYS A 557 -10.96 -3.40 -26.00
N ARG A 558 -9.80 -4.02 -26.17
CA ARG A 558 -9.15 -4.82 -25.14
C ARG A 558 -8.70 -3.95 -23.97
N LYS A 559 -7.98 -2.85 -24.26
CA LYS A 559 -7.55 -1.87 -23.26
C LYS A 559 -8.75 -1.31 -22.49
N ASP A 560 -9.79 -0.88 -23.19
CA ASP A 560 -10.98 -0.31 -22.57
C ASP A 560 -11.75 -1.33 -21.68
N ALA A 561 -11.81 -2.62 -22.07
CA ALA A 561 -12.36 -3.66 -21.21
C ALA A 561 -11.51 -3.86 -19.95
N ILE A 562 -10.20 -3.94 -20.13
CA ILE A 562 -9.21 -4.02 -19.05
C ILE A 562 -9.39 -2.87 -18.05
N ASP A 563 -9.50 -1.64 -18.55
CA ASP A 563 -9.64 -0.42 -17.74
C ASP A 563 -10.97 -0.41 -16.97
N ARG A 564 -12.07 -0.85 -17.60
CA ARG A 564 -13.35 -1.05 -16.89
C ARG A 564 -13.22 -2.05 -15.74
N GLY A 565 -12.53 -3.15 -15.97
CA GLY A 565 -12.27 -4.14 -14.93
C GLY A 565 -11.44 -3.54 -13.79
N VAL A 566 -10.40 -2.75 -14.10
CA VAL A 566 -9.57 -2.06 -13.10
C VAL A 566 -10.46 -1.14 -12.25
N LEU A 567 -11.30 -0.30 -12.88
CA LEU A 567 -12.23 0.57 -12.19
C LEU A 567 -13.19 -0.21 -11.26
N TYR A 568 -13.81 -1.28 -11.76
CA TYR A 568 -14.70 -2.12 -10.95
C TYR A 568 -13.97 -2.72 -9.73
N THR A 569 -12.77 -3.26 -9.95
CA THR A 569 -11.97 -3.85 -8.86
C THR A 569 -11.46 -2.82 -7.86
N SER A 570 -11.10 -1.62 -8.30
CA SER A 570 -10.78 -0.50 -7.42
C SER A 570 -11.98 -0.14 -6.53
N GLY A 571 -13.20 -0.22 -7.08
CA GLY A 571 -14.44 -0.14 -6.29
C GLY A 571 -14.59 -1.26 -5.27
N LEU A 572 -14.33 -2.52 -5.65
CA LEU A 572 -14.41 -3.68 -4.74
C LEU A 572 -13.49 -3.51 -3.53
N ILE A 573 -12.24 -3.10 -3.79
CA ILE A 573 -11.23 -2.84 -2.76
C ILE A 573 -11.70 -1.75 -1.79
N ALA A 574 -12.15 -0.61 -2.33
CA ALA A 574 -12.68 0.48 -1.54
C ALA A 574 -13.87 0.05 -0.67
N GLY A 575 -14.84 -0.66 -1.26
CA GLY A 575 -16.03 -1.13 -0.57
C GLY A 575 -15.72 -2.11 0.56
N GLU A 576 -14.82 -3.07 0.33
CA GLU A 576 -14.38 -3.99 1.38
C GLU A 576 -13.66 -3.25 2.50
N GLY A 577 -12.71 -2.36 2.19
CA GLY A 577 -11.95 -1.64 3.20
C GLY A 577 -12.84 -0.77 4.09
N LEU A 578 -13.87 -0.14 3.52
CA LEU A 578 -14.84 0.66 4.28
C LEU A 578 -15.70 -0.16 5.22
N ILE A 579 -16.21 -1.29 4.75
CA ILE A 579 -16.97 -2.19 5.62
C ILE A 579 -16.04 -2.84 6.66
N GLY A 580 -14.78 -3.12 6.34
CA GLY A 580 -13.79 -3.57 7.31
C GLY A 580 -13.65 -2.61 8.50
N ILE A 581 -13.52 -1.30 8.23
CA ILE A 581 -13.48 -0.29 9.29
C ILE A 581 -14.80 -0.20 10.07
N LEU A 582 -15.94 -0.25 9.39
CA LEU A 582 -17.25 -0.27 10.06
C LEU A 582 -17.41 -1.47 10.99
N LEU A 583 -17.00 -2.66 10.55
CA LEU A 583 -17.05 -3.88 11.36
C LEU A 583 -16.08 -3.83 12.54
N ALA A 584 -14.93 -3.17 12.41
CA ALA A 584 -14.03 -2.90 13.53
C ALA A 584 -14.72 -2.03 14.60
N VAL A 585 -15.46 -1.00 14.19
CA VAL A 585 -16.29 -0.20 15.10
C VAL A 585 -17.34 -1.07 15.78
N PHE A 586 -18.04 -1.93 15.04
CA PHE A 586 -19.06 -2.82 15.61
C PHE A 586 -18.49 -3.86 16.58
N ALA A 587 -17.24 -4.29 16.39
CA ALA A 587 -16.56 -5.20 17.30
C ALA A 587 -16.27 -4.56 18.67
N ILE A 588 -16.04 -3.25 18.71
CA ILE A 588 -15.68 -2.53 19.94
C ILE A 588 -16.89 -1.91 20.63
N LEU A 589 -17.89 -1.45 19.87
CA LEU A 589 -19.10 -0.85 20.42
C LEU A 589 -19.91 -1.89 21.19
N LYS A 590 -20.03 -1.70 22.51
CA LYS A 590 -20.84 -2.54 23.39
C LYS A 590 -22.28 -2.03 23.48
N VAL A 591 -23.24 -2.95 23.37
CA VAL A 591 -24.66 -2.70 23.61
C VAL A 591 -25.11 -3.69 24.69
N GLY A 592 -25.16 -3.22 25.94
CA GLY A 592 -25.28 -4.08 27.11
C GLY A 592 -24.01 -4.90 27.35
N ASN A 593 -24.15 -6.22 27.53
CA ASN A 593 -23.02 -7.13 27.78
C ASN A 593 -22.36 -7.69 26.52
N ARG A 594 -22.92 -7.41 25.33
CA ARG A 594 -22.44 -7.94 24.05
C ARG A 594 -21.94 -6.81 23.14
N SER A 595 -21.00 -7.12 22.27
CA SER A 595 -20.62 -6.20 21.19
C SER A 595 -21.75 -6.10 20.15
N LEU A 596 -21.81 -4.99 19.41
CA LEU A 596 -22.77 -4.86 18.30
C LEU A 596 -22.52 -5.94 17.23
N ALA A 597 -21.26 -6.32 17.02
CA ALA A 597 -20.88 -7.43 16.14
C ALA A 597 -21.48 -8.78 16.58
N GLU A 598 -21.58 -9.06 17.88
CA GLU A 598 -22.24 -10.27 18.40
C GLU A 598 -23.76 -10.23 18.24
N ILE A 599 -24.37 -9.04 18.24
CA ILE A 599 -25.83 -8.89 18.12
C ILE A 599 -26.30 -9.13 16.69
N ILE A 600 -25.53 -8.64 15.72
CA ILE A 600 -25.84 -8.81 14.29
C ILE A 600 -25.40 -10.16 13.73
N ASP A 601 -24.68 -10.97 14.51
CA ASP A 601 -24.19 -12.28 14.10
C ASP A 601 -25.38 -13.23 13.85
N MET A 602 -25.54 -13.67 12.59
CA MET A 602 -26.60 -14.57 12.15
C MET A 602 -26.11 -16.01 11.96
N SER A 603 -24.86 -16.33 12.32
CA SER A 603 -24.28 -17.66 12.10
C SER A 603 -25.02 -18.79 12.82
N GLY A 604 -25.74 -18.47 13.91
CA GLY A 604 -26.61 -19.42 14.62
C GLY A 604 -27.94 -19.70 13.91
N ILE A 605 -28.33 -18.89 12.92
CA ILE A 605 -29.59 -19.03 12.15
C ILE A 605 -29.29 -19.55 10.74
N ILE A 606 -28.32 -18.94 10.05
CA ILE A 606 -27.94 -19.27 8.68
C ILE A 606 -26.42 -19.38 8.61
N ASN A 607 -25.91 -20.57 8.30
CA ASN A 607 -24.50 -20.80 8.03
C ASN A 607 -24.35 -21.72 6.81
N LEU A 608 -23.86 -21.16 5.71
CA LEU A 608 -23.69 -21.88 4.45
C LEU A 608 -22.35 -22.64 4.36
N GLY A 609 -21.50 -22.52 5.38
CA GLY A 609 -20.19 -23.17 5.47
C GLY A 609 -19.25 -22.84 4.30
N SER A 610 -18.19 -23.64 4.15
CA SER A 610 -17.17 -23.44 3.13
C SER A 610 -17.69 -23.53 1.70
N ILE A 611 -18.72 -24.36 1.46
CA ILE A 611 -19.35 -24.48 0.13
C ILE A 611 -20.06 -23.17 -0.23
N GLY A 612 -20.81 -22.59 0.73
CA GLY A 612 -21.42 -21.28 0.56
C GLY A 612 -20.40 -20.20 0.24
N ALA A 613 -19.29 -20.16 0.98
CA ALA A 613 -18.20 -19.22 0.73
C ALA A 613 -17.66 -19.31 -0.71
N LEU A 614 -17.41 -20.52 -1.22
CA LEU A 614 -16.94 -20.73 -2.59
C LEU A 614 -17.99 -20.32 -3.64
N ILE A 615 -19.29 -20.58 -3.40
CA ILE A 615 -20.37 -20.17 -4.29
C ILE A 615 -20.45 -18.64 -4.37
N PHE A 616 -20.46 -17.95 -3.22
CA PHE A 616 -20.47 -16.49 -3.18
C PHE A 616 -19.24 -15.89 -3.86
N PHE A 617 -18.06 -16.49 -3.66
CA PHE A 617 -16.86 -16.07 -4.35
C PHE A 617 -16.95 -16.27 -5.87
N ALA A 618 -17.52 -17.39 -6.33
CA ALA A 618 -17.79 -17.62 -7.75
C ALA A 618 -18.74 -16.58 -8.33
N LEU A 619 -19.80 -16.19 -7.60
CA LEU A 619 -20.69 -15.10 -8.00
C LEU A 619 -19.95 -13.76 -8.10
N LEU A 620 -18.99 -13.51 -7.19
CA LEU A 620 -18.16 -12.33 -7.24
C LEU A 620 -17.24 -12.33 -8.48
N ILE A 621 -16.64 -13.47 -8.83
CA ILE A 621 -15.87 -13.63 -10.07
C ILE A 621 -16.77 -13.33 -11.29
N VAL A 622 -17.98 -13.90 -11.34
CA VAL A 622 -18.95 -13.64 -12.41
C VAL A 622 -19.30 -12.15 -12.50
N SER A 623 -19.45 -11.46 -11.36
CA SER A 623 -19.70 -10.03 -11.34
C SER A 623 -18.55 -9.24 -11.99
N LEU A 624 -17.29 -9.61 -11.70
CA LEU A 624 -16.12 -9.01 -12.33
C LEU A 624 -16.12 -9.24 -13.85
N PHE A 625 -16.35 -10.46 -14.31
CA PHE A 625 -16.48 -10.75 -15.75
C PHE A 625 -17.55 -9.87 -16.41
N LYS A 626 -18.72 -9.75 -15.77
CA LYS A 626 -19.83 -8.94 -16.27
C LYS A 626 -19.43 -7.48 -16.42
N PHE A 627 -18.88 -6.85 -15.38
CA PHE A 627 -18.53 -5.42 -15.42
C PHE A 627 -17.34 -5.09 -16.32
N THR A 628 -16.43 -6.04 -16.54
CA THR A 628 -15.34 -5.89 -17.53
C THR A 628 -15.87 -5.88 -18.97
N ILE A 629 -16.88 -6.70 -19.27
CA ILE A 629 -17.49 -6.80 -20.61
C ILE A 629 -18.57 -5.72 -20.84
N TRP A 630 -19.27 -5.29 -19.78
CA TRP A 630 -20.44 -4.43 -19.90
C TRP A 630 -20.07 -3.03 -20.41
N ASN A 631 -20.39 -2.77 -21.67
CA ASN A 631 -20.28 -1.46 -22.28
C ASN A 631 -21.65 -0.80 -22.40
N LYS A 632 -22.00 0.12 -21.48
CA LYS A 632 -23.21 0.95 -21.61
C LYS A 632 -23.12 1.99 -22.75
N GLY A 633 -21.94 2.21 -23.33
CA GLY A 633 -21.69 3.19 -24.38
C GLY A 633 -21.85 2.70 -25.82
N ALA A 634 -22.15 1.41 -26.06
CA ALA A 634 -22.39 0.87 -27.41
C ALA A 634 -23.89 0.88 -27.82
N SER A 635 -24.76 1.40 -26.94
CA SER A 635 -26.20 1.54 -27.17
C SER A 635 -26.56 3.03 -27.15
N LYS A 636 -26.08 3.78 -28.14
CA LYS A 636 -26.72 4.98 -28.67
C LYS A 636 -26.06 5.39 -29.98
#